data_AF-A0A7X9C4H7-F1
#
_entry.id   AF-A0A7X9C4H7-F1
#
_cell.length_a   1.000
_cell.length_b   1.000
_cell.length_c   1.000
_cell.angle_alpha   90.00
_cell.angle_beta   90.00
_cell.angle_gamma   90.00
#
_symmetry.space_group_name_H-M   'P 1'
#
loop_
_entity.id
_entity.type
_entity.pdbx_description
1 polymer ?
#
loop_
_entity_poly.entity_id
_entity_poly.type
_entity_poly.pdbx_seq_one_letter_code
_entity_poly.pdbx_strand_id
1 'polypeptide(L)'
;MKKGIDLCQLNEGYVSSNRYLNTLGHLISTYTFQTYNRNDSTFYVHSDSIYKYSTIMLEKAQSINDPYFIVAAYRFLSGYESNRKNFVEAENILIKALDVLRDTDKNRYIKIKHQLCLSLAYQLRISEKYKMALDYMEEAYMHQETLFKKKYIREGQITEVKYRLKENGRELQLSKQEASWHKKLLAGSIIGALLLIFTLLVFYQMLLRNAKQKAELHEKENEEIRLHALLKEKELQRSESEKKTLALEKELEKERAEKQALEINRLETELIAGISQLEQKSDTIEKIQKTIEENKQISLDDIKELLMSSQMADRSYENFSDLLQKTHPDFFTKLQKISGNKLTALDLKYCTYILMNFSSKEIANIMHVEPKTARSTKYRLKLKLNLSKDDDLTSFIKNITR
;
A
#
# COMPACT_ATOMS: atom_id res chain seq x y z
N MET A 1 -87.17 -12.82 1.30
CA MET A 1 -87.43 -13.65 0.10
C MET A 1 -88.49 -13.05 -0.80
N LYS A 2 -89.74 -12.79 -0.36
CA LYS A 2 -90.76 -12.07 -1.18
C LYS A 2 -90.24 -10.75 -1.79
N LYS A 3 -89.75 -9.83 -0.96
CA LYS A 3 -89.07 -8.60 -1.43
C LYS A 3 -87.94 -8.86 -2.43
N GLY A 4 -87.24 -9.99 -2.31
CA GLY A 4 -86.17 -10.37 -3.24
C GLY A 4 -86.72 -10.82 -4.60
N ILE A 5 -87.85 -11.52 -4.62
CA ILE A 5 -88.57 -11.90 -5.85
C ILE A 5 -89.15 -10.65 -6.52
N ASP A 6 -89.76 -9.76 -5.75
CA ASP A 6 -90.31 -8.49 -6.26
C ASP A 6 -89.20 -7.64 -6.89
N LEU A 7 -88.04 -7.55 -6.23
CA LEU A 7 -86.85 -6.85 -6.78
C LEU A 7 -86.28 -7.54 -8.03
N CYS A 8 -86.34 -8.87 -8.12
CA CYS A 8 -85.91 -9.58 -9.33
C CYS A 8 -86.87 -9.39 -10.49
N GLN A 9 -88.18 -9.29 -10.23
CA GLN A 9 -89.21 -9.01 -11.24
C GLN A 9 -89.15 -7.56 -11.73
N LEU A 10 -88.92 -6.61 -10.82
CA LEU A 10 -88.77 -5.18 -11.16
C LEU A 10 -87.50 -4.88 -11.99
N ASN A 11 -86.50 -5.77 -11.93
CA ASN A 11 -85.23 -5.63 -12.64
C ASN A 11 -85.00 -6.78 -13.63
N GLU A 12 -86.06 -7.19 -14.33
CA GLU A 12 -85.98 -8.24 -15.35
C GLU A 12 -84.97 -7.82 -16.45
N GLY A 13 -83.85 -8.55 -16.55
CA GLY A 13 -82.71 -8.21 -17.43
C GLY A 13 -81.39 -7.95 -16.70
N TYR A 14 -81.42 -7.50 -15.43
CA TYR A 14 -80.21 -7.28 -14.62
C TYR A 14 -79.91 -8.43 -13.64
N VAL A 15 -80.93 -9.25 -13.33
CA VAL A 15 -80.77 -10.44 -12.48
C VAL A 15 -80.79 -11.69 -13.35
N SER A 16 -79.79 -12.56 -13.19
CA SER A 16 -79.76 -13.83 -13.94
C SER A 16 -80.96 -14.70 -13.59
N SER A 17 -81.56 -15.34 -14.60
CA SER A 17 -82.70 -16.25 -14.44
C SER A 17 -82.44 -17.34 -13.38
N ASN A 18 -81.19 -17.82 -13.27
CA ASN A 18 -80.79 -18.80 -12.26
C ASN A 18 -80.88 -18.25 -10.83
N ARG A 19 -80.52 -16.98 -10.60
CA ARG A 19 -80.62 -16.36 -9.27
C ARG A 19 -82.08 -16.16 -8.86
N TYR A 20 -82.93 -15.78 -9.80
CA TYR A 20 -84.37 -15.68 -9.60
C TYR A 20 -84.99 -17.03 -9.25
N LEU A 21 -84.72 -18.07 -10.05
CA LEU A 21 -85.23 -19.43 -9.85
C LEU A 21 -84.74 -20.06 -8.53
N ASN A 22 -83.48 -19.83 -8.14
CA ASN A 22 -83.00 -20.26 -6.82
C ASN A 22 -83.73 -19.55 -5.68
N THR A 23 -84.00 -18.24 -5.81
CA THR A 23 -84.74 -17.48 -4.80
C THR A 23 -86.19 -17.98 -4.68
N LEU A 24 -86.84 -18.31 -5.80
CA LEU A 24 -88.14 -18.96 -5.82
C LEU A 24 -88.09 -20.33 -5.13
N GLY A 25 -87.14 -21.19 -5.48
CA GLY A 25 -86.98 -22.51 -4.87
C GLY A 25 -86.78 -22.46 -3.35
N HIS A 26 -85.98 -21.51 -2.85
CA HIS A 26 -85.81 -21.29 -1.41
C HIS A 26 -87.09 -20.79 -0.74
N LEU A 27 -87.84 -19.89 -1.38
CA LEU A 27 -89.11 -19.43 -0.86
C LEU A 27 -90.12 -20.57 -0.75
N ILE A 28 -90.24 -21.38 -1.82
CA ILE A 28 -91.13 -22.54 -1.84
C ILE A 28 -90.74 -23.53 -0.73
N SER A 29 -89.46 -23.87 -0.62
CA SER A 29 -88.95 -24.78 0.42
C SER A 29 -89.24 -24.26 1.84
N THR A 30 -89.12 -22.94 2.04
CA THR A 30 -89.45 -22.29 3.33
C THR A 30 -90.93 -22.45 3.65
N TYR A 31 -91.81 -22.23 2.67
CA TYR A 31 -93.25 -22.45 2.86
C TYR A 31 -93.60 -23.91 3.10
N THR A 32 -92.97 -24.83 2.38
CA THR A 32 -93.13 -26.26 2.60
C THR A 32 -92.75 -26.63 4.04
N PHE A 33 -91.60 -26.18 4.54
CA PHE A 33 -91.15 -26.42 5.90
C PHE A 33 -92.09 -25.83 6.97
N GLN A 34 -92.54 -24.58 6.77
CA GLN A 34 -93.49 -23.93 7.68
C GLN A 34 -94.85 -24.64 7.73
N THR A 35 -95.25 -25.30 6.65
CA THR A 35 -96.49 -26.08 6.57
C THR A 35 -96.38 -27.38 7.38
N TYR A 36 -95.22 -28.03 7.39
CA TYR A 36 -95.00 -29.26 8.16
C TYR A 36 -94.78 -29.04 9.67
N ASN A 37 -94.22 -27.90 10.07
CA ASN A 37 -93.87 -27.62 11.47
C ASN A 37 -95.03 -27.13 12.36
N ARG A 38 -96.22 -26.89 11.79
CA ARG A 38 -97.41 -26.53 12.57
C ARG A 38 -98.22 -27.79 12.82
N ASN A 39 -98.13 -28.33 14.04
CA ASN A 39 -98.86 -29.51 14.53
C ASN A 39 -100.40 -29.33 14.62
N ASP A 40 -100.98 -28.36 13.92
CA ASP A 40 -102.40 -28.06 13.96
C ASP A 40 -103.05 -28.24 12.59
N SER A 41 -104.34 -28.53 12.60
CA SER A 41 -105.27 -28.77 11.49
C SER A 41 -105.36 -27.69 10.41
N THR A 42 -104.45 -26.70 10.41
CA THR A 42 -104.32 -25.63 9.41
C THR A 42 -103.16 -25.91 8.44
N PHE A 43 -103.16 -27.10 7.84
CA PHE A 43 -102.24 -27.48 6.76
C PHE A 43 -102.24 -26.52 5.55
N TYR A 44 -103.23 -25.61 5.47
CA TYR A 44 -103.47 -24.75 4.31
C TYR A 44 -102.77 -23.38 4.33
N VAL A 45 -102.07 -22.99 5.41
CA VAL A 45 -101.59 -21.60 5.57
C VAL A 45 -100.70 -21.12 4.42
N HIS A 46 -99.96 -22.02 3.76
CA HIS A 46 -99.11 -21.68 2.62
C HIS A 46 -99.30 -22.56 1.37
N SER A 47 -100.32 -23.42 1.35
CA SER A 47 -100.55 -24.36 0.24
C SER A 47 -100.71 -23.62 -1.11
N ASP A 48 -101.53 -22.57 -1.14
CA ASP A 48 -101.73 -21.75 -2.34
C ASP A 48 -100.47 -20.99 -2.77
N SER A 49 -99.63 -20.62 -1.80
CA SER A 49 -98.34 -19.96 -2.08
C SER A 49 -97.35 -20.96 -2.70
N ILE A 50 -97.28 -22.18 -2.19
CA ILE A 50 -96.44 -23.25 -2.75
C ILE A 50 -96.85 -23.50 -4.20
N TYR A 51 -98.13 -23.68 -4.47
CA TYR A 51 -98.63 -23.89 -5.84
C TYR A 51 -98.34 -22.69 -6.76
N LYS A 52 -98.67 -21.47 -6.33
CA LYS A 52 -98.43 -20.24 -7.09
C LYS A 52 -96.96 -20.07 -7.48
N TYR A 53 -96.06 -20.13 -6.50
CA TYR A 53 -94.63 -19.91 -6.77
C TYR A 53 -93.99 -21.07 -7.52
N SER A 54 -94.47 -22.31 -7.34
CA SER A 54 -93.98 -23.46 -8.12
C SER A 54 -94.41 -23.37 -9.59
N THR A 55 -95.60 -22.85 -9.88
CA THR A 55 -96.08 -22.61 -11.24
C THR A 55 -95.27 -21.51 -11.92
N ILE A 56 -95.05 -20.37 -11.24
CA ILE A 56 -94.17 -19.29 -11.73
C ILE A 56 -92.75 -19.81 -11.99
N MET A 57 -92.23 -20.65 -11.09
CA MET A 57 -90.92 -21.28 -11.24
C MET A 57 -90.88 -22.20 -12.47
N LEU A 58 -91.94 -22.99 -12.70
CA LEU A 58 -92.05 -23.89 -13.85
C LEU A 58 -92.06 -23.10 -15.17
N GLU A 59 -92.92 -22.09 -15.29
CA GLU A 59 -93.02 -21.25 -16.50
C GLU A 59 -91.68 -20.59 -16.83
N LYS A 60 -91.02 -19.98 -15.83
CA LYS A 60 -89.72 -19.34 -16.05
C LYS A 60 -88.64 -20.37 -16.37
N ALA A 61 -88.62 -21.53 -15.72
CA ALA A 61 -87.65 -22.59 -15.99
C ALA A 61 -87.81 -23.19 -17.40
N GLN A 62 -89.05 -23.33 -17.88
CA GLN A 62 -89.35 -23.76 -19.25
C GLN A 62 -88.91 -22.70 -20.27
N SER A 63 -89.11 -21.41 -19.98
CA SER A 63 -88.68 -20.33 -20.89
C SER A 63 -87.17 -20.29 -21.14
N ILE A 64 -86.37 -20.73 -20.16
CA ILE A 64 -84.90 -20.82 -20.29
C ILE A 64 -84.42 -22.24 -20.65
N ASN A 65 -85.35 -23.19 -20.80
CA ASN A 65 -85.09 -24.59 -21.07
C ASN A 65 -84.02 -25.22 -20.15
N ASP A 66 -84.11 -24.98 -18.84
CA ASP A 66 -83.20 -25.58 -17.86
C ASP A 66 -83.83 -26.81 -17.20
N PRO A 67 -83.39 -28.04 -17.53
CA PRO A 67 -83.96 -29.28 -16.98
C PRO A 67 -83.89 -29.36 -15.46
N TYR A 68 -82.88 -28.74 -14.83
CA TYR A 68 -82.75 -28.78 -13.37
C TYR A 68 -83.91 -28.04 -12.69
N PHE A 69 -84.19 -26.82 -13.15
CA PHE A 69 -85.23 -25.99 -12.54
C PHE A 69 -86.64 -26.44 -12.94
N ILE A 70 -86.82 -26.96 -14.16
CA ILE A 70 -88.09 -27.56 -14.59
C ILE A 70 -88.45 -28.74 -13.68
N VAL A 71 -87.49 -29.64 -13.43
CA VAL A 71 -87.70 -30.79 -12.54
C VAL A 71 -87.89 -30.35 -11.09
N ALA A 72 -87.16 -29.35 -10.61
CA ALA A 72 -87.35 -28.82 -9.27
C ALA A 72 -88.79 -28.28 -9.09
N ALA A 73 -89.31 -27.55 -10.08
CA ALA A 73 -90.68 -27.04 -10.06
C ALA A 73 -91.72 -28.18 -10.07
N TYR A 74 -91.56 -29.19 -10.94
CA TYR A 74 -92.44 -30.36 -10.93
C TYR A 74 -92.41 -31.12 -9.60
N ARG A 75 -91.25 -31.22 -8.93
CA ARG A 75 -91.17 -31.83 -7.60
C ARG A 75 -91.97 -31.08 -6.55
N PHE A 76 -91.93 -29.74 -6.56
CA PHE A 76 -92.75 -28.95 -5.66
C PHE A 76 -94.25 -29.09 -5.94
N LEU A 77 -94.64 -29.10 -7.22
CA LEU A 77 -96.04 -29.32 -7.63
C LEU A 77 -96.55 -30.72 -7.28
N SER A 78 -95.73 -31.76 -7.51
CA SER A 78 -96.06 -33.13 -7.12
C SER A 78 -96.21 -33.24 -5.60
N GLY A 79 -95.28 -32.67 -4.83
CA GLY A 79 -95.38 -32.63 -3.37
C GLY A 79 -96.64 -31.91 -2.89
N TYR A 80 -97.04 -30.82 -3.55
CA TYR A 80 -98.30 -30.12 -3.29
C TYR A 80 -99.53 -31.01 -3.52
N GLU A 81 -99.59 -31.75 -4.64
CA GLU A 81 -100.71 -32.66 -4.93
C GLU A 81 -100.74 -33.88 -4.00
N SER A 82 -99.58 -34.49 -3.71
CA SER A 82 -99.47 -35.60 -2.74
C SER A 82 -100.00 -35.20 -1.37
N ASN A 83 -99.68 -33.99 -0.94
CA ASN A 83 -100.12 -33.41 0.32
C ASN A 83 -101.65 -33.22 0.39
N ARG A 84 -102.30 -33.01 -0.76
CA ARG A 84 -103.77 -32.96 -0.89
C ARG A 84 -104.40 -34.34 -1.08
N LYS A 85 -103.61 -35.42 -1.02
CA LYS A 85 -104.01 -36.81 -1.32
C LYS A 85 -104.42 -37.04 -2.78
N ASN A 86 -104.04 -36.14 -3.69
CA ASN A 86 -104.24 -36.30 -5.13
C ASN A 86 -103.09 -37.12 -5.73
N PHE A 87 -102.96 -38.38 -5.32
CA PHE A 87 -101.80 -39.21 -5.62
C PHE A 87 -101.62 -39.51 -7.12
N VAL A 88 -102.72 -39.60 -7.87
CA VAL A 88 -102.70 -39.81 -9.34
C VAL A 88 -102.10 -38.61 -10.07
N GLU A 89 -102.46 -37.39 -9.68
CA GLU A 89 -101.89 -36.19 -10.30
C GLU A 89 -100.43 -35.99 -9.88
N ALA A 90 -100.11 -36.29 -8.62
CA ALA A 90 -98.73 -36.30 -8.15
C ALA A 90 -97.84 -37.29 -8.92
N GLU A 91 -98.37 -38.48 -9.25
CA GLU A 91 -97.73 -39.47 -10.12
C GLU A 91 -97.47 -38.89 -11.53
N ASN A 92 -98.51 -38.35 -12.18
CA ASN A 92 -98.40 -37.75 -13.52
C ASN A 92 -97.35 -36.64 -13.59
N ILE A 93 -97.30 -35.77 -12.58
CA ILE A 93 -96.32 -34.68 -12.49
C ILE A 93 -94.89 -35.23 -12.37
N LEU A 94 -94.68 -36.30 -11.60
CA LEU A 94 -93.36 -36.91 -11.47
C LEU A 94 -92.91 -37.63 -12.75
N ILE A 95 -93.85 -38.24 -13.50
CA ILE A 95 -93.56 -38.81 -14.83
C ILE A 95 -93.09 -37.70 -15.78
N LYS A 96 -93.80 -36.56 -15.83
CA LYS A 96 -93.36 -35.38 -16.60
C LYS A 96 -91.96 -34.92 -16.18
N ALA A 97 -91.64 -34.97 -14.89
CA ALA A 97 -90.32 -34.61 -14.38
C ALA A 97 -89.23 -35.60 -14.84
N LEU A 98 -89.52 -36.91 -14.89
CA LEU A 98 -88.59 -37.91 -15.44
C LEU A 98 -88.39 -37.75 -16.95
N ASP A 99 -89.46 -37.47 -17.70
CA ASP A 99 -89.40 -37.28 -19.14
C ASP A 99 -88.48 -36.11 -19.54
N VAL A 100 -88.49 -35.01 -18.78
CA VAL A 100 -87.55 -33.88 -18.95
C VAL A 100 -86.10 -34.34 -18.85
N LEU A 101 -85.81 -35.39 -18.08
CA LEU A 101 -84.47 -35.93 -17.89
C LEU A 101 -84.15 -37.14 -18.79
N ARG A 102 -85.09 -37.60 -19.62
CA ARG A 102 -84.93 -38.80 -20.45
C ARG A 102 -83.78 -38.67 -21.43
N ASP A 103 -83.70 -37.53 -22.12
CA ASP A 103 -82.73 -37.26 -23.17
C ASP A 103 -81.47 -36.54 -22.64
N THR A 104 -81.43 -36.26 -21.33
CA THR A 104 -80.24 -35.69 -20.68
C THR A 104 -79.19 -36.75 -20.38
N ASP A 105 -77.91 -36.35 -20.30
CA ASP A 105 -76.82 -37.25 -19.90
C ASP A 105 -77.22 -38.07 -18.67
N LYS A 106 -77.22 -39.41 -18.84
CA LYS A 106 -77.63 -40.41 -17.85
C LYS A 106 -77.02 -40.16 -16.47
N ASN A 107 -75.81 -39.61 -16.44
CA ASN A 107 -75.02 -39.43 -15.23
C ASN A 107 -75.11 -38.04 -14.58
N ARG A 108 -75.57 -37.02 -15.31
CA ARG A 108 -75.58 -35.62 -14.83
C ARG A 108 -76.60 -35.39 -13.73
N TYR A 109 -77.80 -35.96 -13.89
CA TYR A 109 -78.92 -35.78 -12.97
C TYR A 109 -79.24 -37.01 -12.13
N ILE A 110 -78.30 -37.95 -12.00
CA ILE A 110 -78.54 -39.26 -11.35
C ILE A 110 -79.05 -39.15 -9.90
N LYS A 111 -78.60 -38.13 -9.14
CA LYS A 111 -79.13 -37.84 -7.79
C LYS A 111 -80.59 -37.41 -7.82
N ILE A 112 -80.98 -36.64 -8.82
CA ILE A 112 -82.36 -36.17 -8.99
C ILE A 112 -83.23 -37.33 -9.49
N LYS A 113 -82.76 -38.12 -10.46
CA LYS A 113 -83.45 -39.33 -10.95
C LYS A 113 -83.72 -40.32 -9.81
N HIS A 114 -82.72 -40.59 -8.96
CA HIS A 114 -82.89 -41.39 -7.74
C HIS A 114 -84.04 -40.86 -6.85
N GLN A 115 -84.05 -39.55 -6.56
CA GLN A 115 -85.08 -38.93 -5.73
C GLN A 115 -86.48 -39.00 -6.37
N LEU A 116 -86.57 -38.81 -7.69
CA LEU A 116 -87.83 -38.92 -8.43
C LEU A 116 -88.37 -40.34 -8.41
N CYS A 117 -87.52 -41.34 -8.67
CA CYS A 117 -87.91 -42.76 -8.65
C CYS A 117 -88.43 -43.18 -7.27
N LEU A 118 -87.77 -42.76 -6.19
CA LEU A 118 -88.28 -43.01 -4.82
C LEU A 118 -89.62 -42.32 -4.57
N SER A 119 -89.78 -41.09 -5.05
CA SER A 119 -91.03 -40.34 -4.88
C SER A 119 -92.17 -41.01 -5.65
N LEU A 120 -91.93 -41.48 -6.87
CA LEU A 120 -92.88 -42.23 -7.70
C LEU A 120 -93.24 -43.58 -7.07
N ALA A 121 -92.24 -44.35 -6.64
CA ALA A 121 -92.46 -45.62 -5.95
C ALA A 121 -93.37 -45.43 -4.73
N TYR A 122 -93.19 -44.34 -3.98
CA TYR A 122 -94.05 -44.00 -2.86
C TYR A 122 -95.51 -43.70 -3.29
N GLN A 123 -95.72 -42.88 -4.33
CA GLN A 123 -97.07 -42.57 -4.83
C GLN A 123 -97.79 -43.83 -5.37
N LEU A 124 -97.06 -44.65 -6.15
CA LEU A 124 -97.56 -45.87 -6.75
C LEU A 124 -97.92 -46.91 -5.69
N ARG A 125 -97.13 -47.01 -4.61
CA ARG A 125 -97.42 -47.87 -3.46
C ARG A 125 -98.71 -47.46 -2.75
N ILE A 126 -98.95 -46.16 -2.56
CA ILE A 126 -100.22 -45.66 -1.97
C ILE A 126 -101.41 -45.97 -2.88
N SER A 127 -101.19 -45.89 -4.20
CA SER A 127 -102.20 -46.21 -5.21
C SER A 127 -102.32 -47.71 -5.49
N GLU A 128 -101.73 -48.57 -4.65
CA GLU A 128 -101.75 -50.03 -4.73
C GLU A 128 -101.16 -50.64 -6.04
N LYS A 129 -100.41 -49.83 -6.81
CA LYS A 129 -99.70 -50.24 -8.03
C LYS A 129 -98.32 -50.83 -7.69
N TYR A 130 -98.30 -51.91 -6.91
CA TYR A 130 -97.08 -52.45 -6.30
C TYR A 130 -95.99 -52.89 -7.28
N LYS A 131 -96.35 -53.47 -8.43
CA LYS A 131 -95.37 -53.91 -9.44
C LYS A 131 -94.57 -52.72 -9.99
N MET A 132 -95.27 -51.67 -10.42
CA MET A 132 -94.61 -50.44 -10.92
C MET A 132 -93.81 -49.75 -9.81
N ALA A 133 -94.31 -49.78 -8.57
CA ALA A 133 -93.58 -49.23 -7.43
C ALA A 133 -92.25 -49.96 -7.19
N LEU A 134 -92.22 -51.29 -7.36
CA LEU A 134 -91.01 -52.10 -7.27
C LEU A 134 -90.04 -51.76 -8.40
N ASP A 135 -90.50 -51.66 -9.65
CA ASP A 135 -89.66 -51.32 -10.80
C ASP A 135 -88.91 -49.99 -10.57
N TYR A 136 -89.61 -48.95 -10.10
CA TYR A 136 -88.97 -47.66 -9.77
C TYR A 136 -88.07 -47.72 -8.53
N MET A 137 -88.36 -48.60 -7.57
CA MET A 137 -87.48 -48.82 -6.42
C MET A 137 -86.17 -49.49 -6.83
N GLU A 138 -86.21 -50.46 -7.75
CA GLU A 138 -85.03 -51.08 -8.35
C GLU A 138 -84.21 -50.06 -9.14
N GLU A 139 -84.84 -49.21 -9.95
CA GLU A 139 -84.16 -48.12 -10.67
C GLU A 139 -83.50 -47.13 -9.69
N ALA A 140 -84.18 -46.76 -8.61
CA ALA A 140 -83.63 -45.92 -7.56
C ALA A 140 -82.38 -46.56 -6.90
N TYR A 141 -82.40 -47.87 -6.67
CA TYR A 141 -81.27 -48.62 -6.13
C TYR A 141 -80.06 -48.57 -7.08
N MET A 142 -80.26 -48.80 -8.37
CA MET A 142 -79.19 -48.70 -9.39
C MET A 142 -78.56 -47.31 -9.44
N HIS A 143 -79.37 -46.25 -9.31
CA HIS A 143 -78.85 -44.89 -9.21
C HIS A 143 -78.04 -44.66 -7.93
N GLN A 144 -78.47 -45.22 -6.80
CA GLN A 144 -77.77 -45.13 -5.53
C GLN A 144 -76.42 -45.85 -5.58
N GLU A 145 -76.36 -47.04 -6.15
CA GLU A 145 -75.11 -47.80 -6.35
C GLU A 145 -74.12 -46.99 -7.20
N THR A 146 -74.60 -46.41 -8.30
CA THR A 146 -73.77 -45.57 -9.17
C THR A 146 -73.25 -44.33 -8.44
N LEU A 147 -74.09 -43.68 -7.64
CA LEU A 147 -73.69 -42.54 -6.80
C LEU A 147 -72.65 -42.94 -5.76
N PHE A 148 -72.83 -44.09 -5.10
CA PHE A 148 -71.90 -44.63 -4.13
C PHE A 148 -70.55 -44.95 -4.77
N LYS A 149 -70.54 -45.63 -5.92
CA LYS A 149 -69.33 -45.93 -6.69
C LYS A 149 -68.57 -44.66 -7.08
N LYS A 150 -69.26 -43.63 -7.58
CA LYS A 150 -68.64 -42.33 -7.90
C LYS A 150 -68.04 -41.65 -6.68
N LYS A 151 -68.73 -41.68 -5.54
CA LYS A 151 -68.23 -41.14 -4.28
C LYS A 151 -66.98 -41.89 -3.82
N TYR A 152 -67.03 -43.22 -3.80
CA TYR A 152 -65.94 -44.07 -3.37
C TYR A 152 -64.67 -43.85 -4.21
N ILE A 153 -64.81 -43.84 -5.54
CA ILE A 153 -63.68 -43.57 -6.46
C ILE A 153 -63.07 -42.19 -6.18
N ARG A 154 -63.91 -41.16 -6.01
CA ARG A 154 -63.43 -39.79 -5.73
C ARG A 154 -62.67 -39.71 -4.40
N GLU A 155 -63.19 -40.32 -3.34
CA GLU A 155 -62.52 -40.34 -2.04
C GLU A 155 -61.20 -41.11 -2.10
N GLY A 156 -61.16 -42.22 -2.85
CA GLY A 156 -59.93 -42.96 -3.13
C GLY A 156 -58.88 -42.10 -3.83
N GLN A 157 -59.25 -41.40 -4.89
CA GLN A 157 -58.37 -40.47 -5.63
C GLN A 157 -57.86 -39.34 -4.74
N ILE A 158 -58.74 -38.71 -3.95
CA ILE A 158 -58.35 -37.65 -3.01
C ILE A 158 -57.36 -38.18 -1.97
N THR A 159 -57.58 -39.40 -1.46
CA THR A 159 -56.70 -40.03 -0.47
C THR A 159 -55.34 -40.36 -1.06
N GLU A 160 -55.30 -40.89 -2.27
CA GLU A 160 -54.06 -41.18 -2.99
C GLU A 160 -53.24 -39.90 -3.24
N VAL A 161 -53.89 -38.83 -3.70
CA VAL A 161 -53.23 -37.53 -3.91
C VAL A 161 -52.68 -36.99 -2.58
N LYS A 162 -53.44 -37.06 -1.49
CA LYS A 162 -52.97 -36.66 -0.16
C LYS A 162 -51.75 -37.46 0.29
N TYR A 163 -51.75 -38.77 0.05
CA TYR A 163 -50.62 -39.64 0.37
C TYR A 163 -49.37 -39.24 -0.42
N ARG A 164 -49.48 -39.11 -1.74
CA ARG A 164 -48.38 -38.68 -2.62
C ARG A 164 -47.83 -37.31 -2.22
N LEU A 165 -48.70 -36.35 -1.88
CA LEU A 165 -48.26 -35.02 -1.41
C LEU A 165 -47.49 -35.09 -0.08
N LYS A 166 -47.91 -35.97 0.84
CA LYS A 166 -47.23 -36.17 2.12
C LYS A 166 -45.85 -36.82 1.91
N GLU A 167 -45.77 -37.82 1.04
CA GLU A 167 -44.52 -38.51 0.69
C GLU A 167 -43.53 -37.57 0.02
N ASN A 168 -43.95 -36.89 -1.06
CA ASN A 168 -43.14 -35.89 -1.76
C ASN A 168 -42.72 -34.74 -0.82
N GLY A 169 -43.60 -34.33 0.09
CA GLY A 169 -43.29 -33.31 1.11
C GLY A 169 -42.19 -33.75 2.06
N ARG A 170 -42.19 -35.02 2.49
CA ARG A 170 -41.14 -35.61 3.34
C ARG A 170 -39.82 -35.71 2.60
N GLU A 171 -39.83 -36.21 1.37
CA GLU A 171 -38.62 -36.30 0.52
C GLU A 171 -38.02 -34.91 0.27
N LEU A 172 -38.85 -33.91 -0.02
CA LEU A 172 -38.41 -32.54 -0.20
C LEU A 172 -37.80 -31.97 1.09
N GLN A 173 -38.34 -32.29 2.26
CA GLN A 173 -37.75 -31.88 3.54
C GLN A 173 -36.37 -32.50 3.76
N LEU A 174 -36.22 -33.80 3.49
CA LEU A 174 -34.93 -34.51 3.60
C LEU A 174 -33.90 -33.92 2.63
N SER A 175 -34.28 -33.74 1.36
CA SER A 175 -33.40 -33.13 0.35
C SER A 175 -33.00 -31.70 0.73
N LYS A 176 -33.92 -30.89 1.27
CA LYS A 176 -33.61 -29.55 1.78
C LYS A 176 -32.66 -29.60 2.98
N GLN A 177 -32.80 -30.59 3.86
CA GLN A 177 -31.92 -30.76 5.00
C GLN A 177 -30.51 -31.16 4.55
N GLU A 178 -30.38 -32.11 3.62
CA GLU A 178 -29.11 -32.49 3.00
C GLU A 178 -28.44 -31.30 2.30
N ALA A 179 -29.18 -30.55 1.48
CA ALA A 179 -28.68 -29.35 0.83
C ALA A 179 -28.21 -28.27 1.83
N SER A 180 -28.93 -28.10 2.95
CA SER A 180 -28.54 -27.17 4.02
C SER A 180 -27.24 -27.62 4.70
N TRP A 181 -27.09 -28.92 4.98
CA TRP A 181 -25.86 -29.49 5.51
C TRP A 181 -24.69 -29.31 4.55
N HIS A 182 -24.87 -29.59 3.25
CA HIS A 182 -23.84 -29.36 2.24
C HIS A 182 -23.41 -27.90 2.17
N LYS A 183 -24.35 -26.94 2.21
CA LYS A 183 -24.02 -25.50 2.26
C LYS A 183 -23.20 -25.13 3.48
N LYS A 184 -23.56 -25.64 4.67
CA LYS A 184 -22.81 -25.40 5.91
C LYS A 184 -21.40 -26.00 5.86
N LEU A 185 -21.26 -27.22 5.33
CA LEU A 185 -19.97 -27.89 5.14
C LEU A 185 -19.07 -27.07 4.20
N LEU A 186 -19.57 -26.65 3.04
CA LEU A 186 -18.82 -25.81 2.09
C LEU A 186 -18.39 -24.48 2.72
N ALA A 187 -19.29 -23.79 3.43
CA ALA A 187 -18.95 -22.56 4.13
C ALA A 187 -17.85 -22.79 5.18
N GLY A 188 -17.94 -23.87 5.96
CA GLY A 188 -16.92 -24.27 6.92
C GLY A 188 -15.57 -24.56 6.26
N SER A 189 -15.54 -25.27 5.13
CA SER A 189 -14.32 -25.55 4.35
C SER A 189 -13.67 -24.27 3.82
N ILE A 190 -14.45 -23.29 3.35
CA ILE A 190 -13.93 -22.00 2.89
C ILE A 190 -13.28 -21.22 4.04
N ILE A 191 -13.95 -21.14 5.20
CA ILE A 191 -13.39 -20.47 6.39
C ILE A 191 -12.09 -21.16 6.82
N GLY A 192 -12.06 -22.50 6.84
CA GLY A 192 -10.86 -23.27 7.16
C GLY A 192 -9.70 -22.98 6.20
N ALA A 193 -9.98 -22.92 4.89
CA ALA A 193 -8.98 -22.59 3.89
C ALA A 193 -8.42 -21.17 4.05
N LEU A 194 -9.28 -20.18 4.34
CA LEU A 194 -8.87 -18.80 4.60
C LEU A 194 -7.99 -18.68 5.85
N LEU A 195 -8.34 -19.39 6.93
CA LEU A 195 -7.52 -19.43 8.14
C LEU A 195 -6.15 -20.07 7.87
N LEU A 196 -6.11 -21.13 7.06
CA LEU A 196 -4.85 -21.79 6.67
C LEU A 196 -3.97 -20.86 5.81
N ILE A 197 -4.56 -20.15 4.85
CA ILE A 197 -3.84 -19.15 4.05
C ILE A 197 -3.30 -18.03 4.95
N PHE A 198 -4.10 -17.57 5.92
CA PHE A 198 -3.70 -16.53 6.86
C PHE A 198 -2.52 -16.99 7.74
N THR A 199 -2.54 -18.21 8.28
CA THR A 199 -1.44 -18.74 9.08
C THR A 199 -0.16 -18.92 8.25
N LEU A 200 -0.28 -19.39 7.00
CA LEU A 200 0.86 -19.47 6.07
C LEU A 200 1.44 -18.09 5.75
N LEU A 201 0.60 -17.06 5.57
CA LEU A 201 1.04 -15.69 5.31
C LEU A 201 1.81 -15.11 6.50
N VAL A 202 1.28 -15.27 7.72
CA VAL A 202 1.97 -14.84 8.94
C VAL A 202 3.30 -15.57 9.11
N PHE A 203 3.31 -16.89 8.88
CA PHE A 203 4.53 -17.69 8.93
C PHE A 203 5.56 -17.22 7.89
N TYR A 204 5.14 -16.96 6.65
CA TYR A 204 5.99 -16.43 5.59
C TYR A 204 6.57 -15.06 5.95
N GLN A 205 5.77 -14.15 6.51
CA GLN A 205 6.24 -12.85 6.99
C GLN A 205 7.27 -12.98 8.13
N MET A 206 7.07 -13.95 9.03
CA MET A 206 8.01 -14.23 10.11
C MET A 206 9.36 -14.71 9.56
N LEU A 207 9.36 -15.59 8.55
CA LEU A 207 10.59 -16.03 7.88
C LEU A 207 11.35 -14.86 7.23
N LEU A 208 10.65 -13.96 6.55
CA LEU A 208 11.26 -12.77 5.94
C LEU A 208 11.87 -11.83 6.99
N ARG A 209 11.17 -11.59 8.11
CA ARG A 209 11.69 -10.78 9.21
C ARG A 209 12.96 -11.39 9.81
N ASN A 210 12.95 -12.70 10.06
CA ASN A 210 14.10 -13.41 10.61
C ASN A 210 15.30 -13.37 9.65
N ALA A 211 15.07 -13.49 8.35
CA ALA A 211 16.13 -13.37 7.34
C ALA A 211 16.74 -11.96 7.31
N LYS A 212 15.90 -10.91 7.37
CA LYS A 212 16.37 -9.52 7.40
C LYS A 212 17.17 -9.21 8.66
N GLN A 213 16.71 -9.67 9.83
CA GLN A 213 17.43 -9.48 11.10
C GLN A 213 18.81 -10.15 11.09
N LYS A 214 18.90 -11.37 10.53
CA LYS A 214 20.19 -12.05 10.37
C LYS A 214 21.12 -11.30 9.43
N ALA A 215 20.60 -10.77 8.32
CA ALA A 215 21.40 -9.97 7.39
C ALA A 215 21.94 -8.68 8.05
N GLU A 216 21.10 -7.96 8.79
CA GLU A 216 21.52 -6.74 9.50
C GLU A 216 22.55 -7.04 10.61
N LEU A 217 22.40 -8.16 11.32
CA LEU A 217 23.38 -8.59 12.32
C LEU A 217 24.74 -8.91 11.67
N HIS A 218 24.74 -9.64 10.56
CA HIS A 218 25.96 -9.93 9.80
C HIS A 218 26.60 -8.67 9.22
N GLU A 219 25.80 -7.67 8.83
CA GLU A 219 26.32 -6.39 8.36
C GLU A 219 27.05 -5.64 9.48
N LYS A 220 26.45 -5.57 10.69
CA LYS A 220 27.08 -4.97 11.87
C LYS A 220 28.36 -5.70 12.28
N GLU A 221 28.33 -7.03 12.30
CA GLU A 221 29.51 -7.85 12.61
C GLU A 221 30.64 -7.59 11.58
N ASN A 222 30.32 -7.51 10.30
CA ASN A 222 31.30 -7.18 9.26
C ASN A 222 31.83 -5.74 9.37
N GLU A 223 30.99 -4.79 9.78
CA GLU A 223 31.40 -3.40 10.03
C GLU A 223 32.36 -3.32 11.22
N GLU A 224 32.07 -4.04 12.32
CA GLU A 224 32.98 -4.15 13.47
C GLU A 224 34.32 -4.78 13.08
N ILE A 225 34.30 -5.87 12.31
CA ILE A 225 35.53 -6.51 11.79
C ILE A 225 36.33 -5.53 10.93
N ARG A 226 35.68 -4.77 10.05
CA ARG A 226 36.34 -3.74 9.22
C ARG A 226 36.93 -2.62 10.06
N LEU A 227 36.19 -2.15 11.06
CA LEU A 227 36.66 -1.10 11.96
C LEU A 227 37.88 -1.58 12.77
N HIS A 228 37.83 -2.80 13.27
CA HIS A 228 38.93 -3.41 14.01
C HIS A 228 40.18 -3.60 13.11
N ALA A 229 39.99 -3.98 11.84
CA ALA A 229 41.09 -4.06 10.88
C ALA A 229 41.72 -2.69 10.62
N LEU A 230 40.90 -1.64 10.45
CA LEU A 230 41.36 -0.27 10.25
C LEU A 230 42.12 0.27 11.46
N LEU A 231 41.63 0.02 12.67
CA LEU A 231 42.32 0.41 13.90
C LEU A 231 43.70 -0.25 14.00
N LYS A 232 43.77 -1.55 13.70
CA LYS A 232 45.04 -2.29 13.69
C LYS A 232 46.03 -1.75 12.64
N GLU A 233 45.55 -1.38 11.46
CA GLU A 233 46.38 -0.73 10.44
C GLU A 233 46.90 0.63 10.90
N LYS A 234 46.04 1.45 11.53
CA LYS A 234 46.43 2.75 12.08
C LYS A 234 47.44 2.62 13.22
N GLU A 235 47.30 1.61 14.08
CA GLU A 235 48.28 1.29 15.13
C GLU A 235 49.61 0.86 14.53
N LEU A 236 49.59 0.04 13.47
CA LEU A 236 50.81 -0.37 12.77
C LEU A 236 51.51 0.84 12.13
N GLN A 237 50.76 1.69 11.41
CA GLN A 237 51.30 2.93 10.84
C GLN A 237 51.86 3.86 11.91
N ARG A 238 51.20 3.98 13.06
CA ARG A 238 51.69 4.75 14.20
C ARG A 238 52.99 4.16 14.75
N SER A 239 53.05 2.85 14.95
CA SER A 239 54.27 2.16 15.40
C SER A 239 55.42 2.33 14.41
N GLU A 240 55.15 2.24 13.11
CA GLU A 240 56.15 2.49 12.06
C GLU A 240 56.61 3.95 12.05
N SER A 241 55.69 4.90 12.20
CA SER A 241 56.00 6.32 12.32
C SER A 241 56.87 6.58 13.56
N GLU A 242 56.50 6.03 14.72
CA GLU A 242 57.26 6.15 15.96
C GLU A 242 58.66 5.53 15.84
N LYS A 243 58.79 4.39 15.14
CA LYS A 243 60.10 3.80 14.81
C LYS A 243 60.92 4.70 13.88
N LYS A 244 60.29 5.30 12.86
CA LYS A 244 60.97 6.25 11.95
C LYS A 244 61.43 7.50 12.69
N THR A 245 60.59 8.09 13.55
CA THR A 245 60.97 9.26 14.34
C THR A 245 62.10 8.93 15.31
N LEU A 246 62.05 7.77 15.96
CA LEU A 246 63.11 7.32 16.87
C LEU A 246 64.42 7.04 16.12
N ALA A 247 64.35 6.47 14.92
CA ALA A 247 65.53 6.26 14.07
C ALA A 247 66.15 7.60 13.64
N LEU A 248 65.32 8.56 13.23
CA LEU A 248 65.76 9.90 12.85
C LEU A 248 66.37 10.66 14.04
N GLU A 249 65.77 10.54 15.23
CA GLU A 249 66.30 11.15 16.46
C GLU A 249 67.67 10.57 16.81
N LYS A 250 67.85 9.24 16.71
CA LYS A 250 69.16 8.60 16.87
C LYS A 250 70.18 9.06 15.82
N GLU A 251 69.77 9.23 14.58
CA GLU A 251 70.65 9.73 13.51
C GLU A 251 71.07 11.18 13.77
N LEU A 252 70.14 12.03 14.22
CA LEU A 252 70.40 13.42 14.61
C LEU A 252 71.33 13.49 15.84
N GLU A 253 71.12 12.64 16.85
CA GLU A 253 72.02 12.53 18.00
C GLU A 253 73.42 12.11 17.58
N LYS A 254 73.54 11.14 16.67
CA LYS A 254 74.82 10.72 16.11
C LYS A 254 75.51 11.87 15.34
N GLU A 255 74.78 12.58 14.49
CA GLU A 255 75.30 13.75 13.76
C GLU A 255 75.74 14.87 14.72
N ARG A 256 74.99 15.12 15.79
CA ARG A 256 75.37 16.08 16.85
C ARG A 256 76.65 15.65 17.57
N ALA A 257 76.77 14.37 17.91
CA ALA A 257 77.98 13.82 18.53
C ALA A 257 79.20 13.92 17.59
N GLU A 258 79.02 13.63 16.30
CA GLU A 258 80.06 13.79 15.28
C GLU A 258 80.50 15.25 15.13
N LYS A 259 79.54 16.19 15.07
CA LYS A 259 79.83 17.64 15.05
C LYS A 259 80.56 18.11 16.31
N GLN A 260 80.15 17.64 17.49
CA GLN A 260 80.85 17.95 18.74
C GLN A 260 82.28 17.39 18.75
N ALA A 261 82.48 16.16 18.27
CA ALA A 261 83.82 15.58 18.15
C ALA A 261 84.70 16.35 17.17
N LEU A 262 84.13 16.84 16.06
CA LEU A 262 84.84 17.65 15.07
C LEU A 262 85.21 19.04 15.62
N GLU A 263 84.32 19.65 16.40
CA GLU A 263 84.60 20.92 17.10
C GLU A 263 85.67 20.74 18.18
N ILE A 264 85.64 19.64 18.95
CA ILE A 264 86.71 19.29 19.89
C ILE A 264 88.05 19.14 19.17
N ASN A 265 88.10 18.38 18.06
CA ASN A 265 89.33 18.24 17.26
C ASN A 265 89.83 19.58 16.73
N ARG A 266 88.93 20.47 16.30
CA ARG A 266 89.28 21.81 15.84
C ARG A 266 89.87 22.65 16.97
N LEU A 267 89.24 22.64 18.15
CA LEU A 267 89.74 23.33 19.34
C LEU A 267 91.09 22.76 19.81
N GLU A 268 91.29 21.44 19.74
CA GLU A 268 92.59 20.81 20.00
C GLU A 268 93.64 21.27 18.98
N THR A 269 93.28 21.38 17.69
CA THR A 269 94.20 21.88 16.65
C THR A 269 94.55 23.35 16.86
N GLU A 270 93.57 24.19 17.21
CA GLU A 270 93.79 25.60 17.57
C GLU A 270 94.65 25.74 18.84
N LEU A 271 94.45 24.86 19.83
CA LEU A 271 95.26 24.81 21.04
C LEU A 271 96.70 24.38 20.74
N ILE A 272 96.91 23.34 19.92
CA ILE A 272 98.23 22.89 19.47
C ILE A 272 98.93 24.00 18.67
N ALA A 273 98.22 24.68 17.76
CA ALA A 273 98.76 25.83 17.04
C ALA A 273 99.10 27.00 17.99
N GLY A 274 98.28 27.23 19.01
CA GLY A 274 98.53 28.22 20.06
C GLY A 274 99.74 27.88 20.94
N ILE A 275 99.92 26.61 21.32
CA ILE A 275 101.09 26.11 22.04
C ILE A 275 102.33 26.26 21.16
N SER A 276 102.24 25.90 19.87
CA SER A 276 103.38 26.04 18.93
C SER A 276 103.74 27.50 18.66
N GLN A 277 102.77 28.42 18.64
CA GLN A 277 103.02 29.86 18.60
C GLN A 277 103.66 30.38 19.89
N LEU A 278 103.27 29.83 21.05
CA LEU A 278 103.89 30.16 22.35
C LEU A 278 105.32 29.61 22.44
N GLU A 279 105.58 28.40 21.95
CA GLU A 279 106.93 27.84 21.82
C GLU A 279 107.77 28.67 20.87
N GLN A 280 107.27 29.06 19.69
CA GLN A 280 107.98 29.97 18.79
C GLN A 280 108.29 31.30 19.48
N LYS A 281 107.36 31.88 20.23
CA LYS A 281 107.59 33.11 20.98
C LYS A 281 108.61 32.91 22.11
N SER A 282 108.59 31.77 22.79
CA SER A 282 109.57 31.39 23.82
C SER A 282 110.95 31.20 23.22
N ASP A 283 111.08 30.46 22.11
CA ASP A 283 112.32 30.29 21.33
C ASP A 283 112.85 31.64 20.82
N THR A 284 111.96 32.56 20.45
CA THR A 284 112.33 33.91 20.03
C THR A 284 112.83 34.72 21.21
N ILE A 285 112.20 34.62 22.39
CA ILE A 285 112.66 35.24 23.64
C ILE A 285 114.01 34.65 24.08
N GLU A 286 114.20 33.33 23.96
CA GLU A 286 115.44 32.64 24.31
C GLU A 286 116.57 32.99 23.33
N LYS A 287 116.27 33.10 22.02
CA LYS A 287 117.20 33.67 21.03
C LYS A 287 117.54 35.12 21.31
N ILE A 288 116.58 35.94 21.75
CA ILE A 288 116.83 37.33 22.17
C ILE A 288 117.75 37.36 23.40
N GLN A 289 117.51 36.52 24.42
CA GLN A 289 118.34 36.45 25.62
C GLN A 289 119.77 35.98 25.31
N LYS A 290 119.92 34.95 24.48
CA LYS A 290 121.24 34.40 24.10
C LYS A 290 122.06 35.36 23.24
N THR A 291 121.38 36.12 22.37
CA THR A 291 122.02 37.15 21.54
C THR A 291 122.47 38.36 22.39
N ILE A 292 121.79 38.65 23.51
CA ILE A 292 122.16 39.70 24.46
C ILE A 292 123.36 39.29 25.35
N GLU A 293 123.51 38.00 25.66
CA GLU A 293 124.60 37.51 26.52
C GLU A 293 125.93 37.28 25.78
N GLU A 294 125.92 37.01 24.47
CA GLU A 294 127.13 36.58 23.74
C GLU A 294 127.81 37.68 22.89
N ASN A 295 127.25 38.88 22.71
CA ASN A 295 127.90 39.95 21.92
C ASN A 295 127.57 41.40 22.39
N LYS A 296 128.59 42.14 22.85
CA LYS A 296 128.49 43.52 23.36
C LYS A 296 128.44 44.63 22.28
N GLN A 297 127.87 44.36 21.11
CA GLN A 297 127.58 45.38 20.09
C GLN A 297 126.63 44.82 19.02
N ILE A 298 125.32 45.11 19.13
CA ILE A 298 124.34 44.82 18.06
C ILE A 298 123.51 46.08 17.81
N SER A 299 123.34 46.41 16.53
CA SER A 299 122.73 47.65 16.04
C SER A 299 121.20 47.55 15.95
N LEU A 300 120.50 48.69 16.03
CA LEU A 300 119.03 48.80 16.00
C LEU A 300 118.37 48.36 14.69
N ASP A 301 119.14 48.18 13.61
CA ASP A 301 118.60 47.82 12.29
C ASP A 301 118.25 46.33 12.18
N ASP A 302 118.92 45.46 12.92
CA ASP A 302 118.65 44.00 12.95
C ASP A 302 117.32 43.66 13.64
N ILE A 303 116.85 44.53 14.55
CA ILE A 303 115.57 44.37 15.27
C ILE A 303 114.37 44.78 14.38
N LYS A 304 114.60 45.66 13.41
CA LYS A 304 113.55 46.24 12.56
C LYS A 304 113.08 45.29 11.47
N GLU A 305 113.99 44.46 10.94
CA GLU A 305 113.68 43.47 9.90
C GLU A 305 112.84 42.29 10.44
N LEU A 306 112.98 41.97 11.73
CA LEU A 306 112.22 40.91 12.41
C LEU A 306 110.77 41.28 12.76
N LEU A 307 110.43 42.57 12.83
CA LEU A 307 109.09 43.05 13.17
C LEU A 307 108.15 43.20 11.96
N MET A 308 108.70 43.47 10.76
CA MET A 308 107.91 43.77 9.55
C MET A 308 107.27 42.54 8.88
N SER A 309 107.65 41.31 9.24
CA SER A 309 107.09 40.08 8.68
C SER A 309 105.69 39.71 9.23
N SER A 310 105.21 40.44 10.25
CA SER A 310 104.01 40.08 11.02
C SER A 310 102.71 40.79 10.61
N GLN A 311 102.73 41.67 9.60
CA GLN A 311 101.67 42.70 9.43
C GLN A 311 101.08 42.83 8.01
N MET A 312 100.74 41.73 7.33
CA MET A 312 100.08 41.75 6.01
C MET A 312 98.75 40.98 6.01
N ALA A 313 97.68 41.61 6.51
CA ALA A 313 96.33 41.06 6.49
C ALA A 313 95.26 42.14 6.19
N ASP A 314 95.47 42.96 5.16
CA ASP A 314 94.51 44.02 4.77
C ASP A 314 94.02 43.87 3.31
N ARG A 315 93.42 42.71 3.00
CA ARG A 315 92.75 42.44 1.71
C ARG A 315 91.23 42.34 1.83
N SER A 316 90.61 43.40 2.36
CA SER A 316 89.16 43.45 2.56
C SER A 316 88.37 43.41 1.23
N TYR A 317 88.77 44.16 0.20
CA TYR A 317 88.03 44.24 -1.07
C TYR A 317 88.06 42.95 -1.92
N GLU A 318 89.20 42.26 -1.99
CA GLU A 318 89.35 41.04 -2.79
C GLU A 318 88.46 39.92 -2.23
N ASN A 319 88.44 39.76 -0.90
CA ASN A 319 87.58 38.78 -0.22
C ASN A 319 86.09 39.00 -0.51
N PHE A 320 85.66 40.26 -0.58
CA PHE A 320 84.27 40.61 -0.84
C PHE A 320 83.88 40.46 -2.31
N SER A 321 84.78 40.81 -3.24
CA SER A 321 84.56 40.61 -4.67
C SER A 321 84.47 39.11 -5.00
N ASP A 322 85.33 38.28 -4.40
CA ASP A 322 85.32 36.83 -4.59
C ASP A 322 84.06 36.18 -4.03
N LEU A 323 83.59 36.61 -2.85
CA LEU A 323 82.33 36.15 -2.29
C LEU A 323 81.15 36.52 -3.19
N LEU A 324 81.11 37.76 -3.70
CA LEU A 324 80.05 38.22 -4.58
C LEU A 324 80.04 37.46 -5.91
N GLN A 325 81.21 37.16 -6.48
CA GLN A 325 81.32 36.37 -7.72
C GLN A 325 80.92 34.91 -7.51
N LYS A 326 81.15 34.33 -6.32
CA LYS A 326 80.68 32.98 -5.96
C LYS A 326 79.17 32.91 -5.73
N THR A 327 78.59 33.91 -5.06
CA THR A 327 77.15 33.92 -4.73
C THR A 327 76.28 34.43 -5.87
N HIS A 328 76.76 35.38 -6.66
CA HIS A 328 76.03 35.99 -7.78
C HIS A 328 76.94 36.16 -9.02
N PRO A 329 77.29 35.06 -9.71
CA PRO A 329 78.29 35.06 -10.78
C PRO A 329 77.97 36.00 -11.95
N ASP A 330 76.69 36.23 -12.23
CA ASP A 330 76.24 37.07 -13.35
C ASP A 330 76.07 38.56 -13.00
N PHE A 331 76.29 38.96 -11.75
CA PHE A 331 75.97 40.31 -11.28
C PHE A 331 76.68 41.43 -12.07
N PHE A 332 78.00 41.34 -12.22
CA PHE A 332 78.77 42.33 -12.96
C PHE A 332 78.44 42.30 -14.46
N THR A 333 78.18 41.12 -15.01
CA THR A 333 77.80 40.91 -16.42
C THR A 333 76.43 41.54 -16.71
N LYS A 334 75.44 41.37 -15.83
CA LYS A 334 74.11 42.00 -15.94
C LYS A 334 74.21 43.52 -15.87
N LEU A 335 74.98 44.06 -14.91
CA LEU A 335 75.20 45.51 -14.78
C LEU A 335 75.83 46.13 -16.03
N GLN A 336 76.84 45.47 -16.59
CA GLN A 336 77.47 45.95 -17.82
C GLN A 336 76.50 45.92 -19.00
N LYS A 337 75.74 44.84 -19.16
CA LYS A 337 74.73 44.72 -20.22
C LYS A 337 73.67 45.83 -20.14
N ILE A 338 73.15 46.12 -18.95
CA ILE A 338 72.13 47.18 -18.76
C ILE A 338 72.70 48.57 -19.08
N SER A 339 73.96 48.82 -18.70
CA SER A 339 74.61 50.11 -18.99
C SER A 339 75.01 50.30 -20.46
N GLY A 340 74.87 49.28 -21.31
CA GLY A 340 75.44 49.26 -22.66
C GLY A 340 76.97 49.25 -22.67
N ASN A 341 77.59 48.53 -21.72
CA ASN A 341 79.03 48.43 -21.49
C ASN A 341 79.73 49.76 -21.16
N LYS A 342 79.05 50.69 -20.48
CA LYS A 342 79.56 52.04 -20.16
C LYS A 342 80.16 52.16 -18.75
N LEU A 343 80.11 51.10 -17.94
CA LEU A 343 80.67 51.11 -16.59
C LEU A 343 82.18 50.81 -16.63
N THR A 344 82.94 51.58 -15.86
CA THR A 344 84.38 51.36 -15.64
C THR A 344 84.61 50.40 -14.46
N ALA A 345 85.84 49.89 -14.29
CA ALA A 345 86.19 49.06 -13.13
C ALA A 345 85.94 49.79 -11.79
N LEU A 346 86.19 51.10 -11.76
CA LEU A 346 85.89 51.94 -10.60
C LEU A 346 84.38 52.02 -10.36
N ASP A 347 83.58 52.18 -11.42
CA ASP A 347 82.11 52.17 -11.31
C ASP A 347 81.58 50.84 -10.75
N LEU A 348 82.15 49.71 -11.18
CA LEU A 348 81.78 48.38 -10.67
C LEU A 348 82.15 48.22 -9.20
N LYS A 349 83.32 48.72 -8.77
CA LYS A 349 83.73 48.76 -7.36
C LYS A 349 82.75 49.58 -6.51
N TYR A 350 82.27 50.73 -7.02
CA TYR A 350 81.22 51.49 -6.36
C TYR A 350 79.88 50.73 -6.30
N CYS A 351 79.50 50.01 -7.35
CA CYS A 351 78.30 49.17 -7.33
C CYS A 351 78.39 48.06 -6.27
N THR A 352 79.56 47.44 -6.07
CA THR A 352 79.79 46.45 -5.00
C THR A 352 79.52 47.03 -3.62
N TYR A 353 80.06 48.22 -3.33
CA TYR A 353 79.80 48.86 -2.03
C TYR A 353 78.34 49.31 -1.86
N ILE A 354 77.67 49.71 -2.95
CA ILE A 354 76.25 50.05 -2.91
C ILE A 354 75.38 48.81 -2.65
N LEU A 355 75.73 47.66 -3.24
CA LEU A 355 75.05 46.38 -2.97
C LEU A 355 75.16 45.99 -1.50
N MET A 356 76.35 46.20 -0.90
CA MET A 356 76.62 46.01 0.53
C MET A 356 75.97 47.06 1.43
N ASN A 357 75.17 47.96 0.87
CA ASN A 357 74.39 48.95 1.59
C ASN A 357 75.22 50.05 2.28
N PHE A 358 76.46 50.30 1.83
CA PHE A 358 77.24 51.43 2.33
C PHE A 358 76.66 52.77 1.85
N SER A 359 76.60 53.75 2.75
CA SER A 359 76.21 55.12 2.47
C SER A 359 77.30 55.86 1.70
N SER A 360 76.96 56.97 1.02
CA SER A 360 77.98 57.76 0.30
C SER A 360 79.09 58.32 1.19
N LYS A 361 78.85 58.49 2.50
CA LYS A 361 79.89 58.89 3.46
C LYS A 361 80.85 57.74 3.76
N GLU A 362 80.32 56.52 3.93
CA GLU A 362 81.14 55.32 4.18
C GLU A 362 81.93 54.92 2.93
N ILE A 363 81.32 54.97 1.75
CA ILE A 363 82.02 54.72 0.48
C ILE A 363 83.15 55.73 0.28
N ALA A 364 82.93 57.00 0.62
CA ALA A 364 83.95 58.04 0.54
C ALA A 364 85.15 57.75 1.45
N ASN A 365 84.90 57.30 2.69
CA ASN A 365 85.95 56.88 3.61
C ASN A 365 86.72 55.65 3.11
N ILE A 366 86.02 54.62 2.62
CA ILE A 366 86.62 53.38 2.09
C ILE A 366 87.44 53.65 0.82
N MET A 367 86.97 54.57 -0.03
CA MET A 367 87.62 54.93 -1.29
C MET A 367 88.63 56.07 -1.14
N HIS A 368 88.82 56.61 0.07
CA HIS A 368 89.67 57.76 0.36
C HIS A 368 89.42 58.97 -0.57
N VAL A 369 88.15 59.29 -0.82
CA VAL A 369 87.73 60.45 -1.63
C VAL A 369 86.82 61.37 -0.82
N GLU A 370 86.64 62.62 -1.26
CA GLU A 370 85.66 63.50 -0.63
C GLU A 370 84.22 62.96 -0.75
N PRO A 371 83.36 63.14 0.28
CA PRO A 371 81.95 62.74 0.22
C PRO A 371 81.17 63.31 -0.97
N LYS A 372 81.57 64.50 -1.45
CA LYS A 372 81.01 65.13 -2.66
C LYS A 372 81.30 64.30 -3.91
N THR A 373 82.49 63.72 -4.01
CA THR A 373 82.93 62.84 -5.11
C THR A 373 82.11 61.56 -5.12
N ALA A 374 81.91 60.90 -3.97
CA ALA A 374 81.11 59.67 -3.90
C ALA A 374 79.63 59.92 -4.28
N ARG A 375 79.05 61.06 -3.89
CA ARG A 375 77.69 61.46 -4.31
C ARG A 375 77.60 61.73 -5.81
N SER A 376 78.58 62.43 -6.37
CA SER A 376 78.68 62.69 -7.82
C SER A 376 78.80 61.39 -8.61
N THR A 377 79.62 60.44 -8.14
CA THR A 377 79.74 59.10 -8.74
C THR A 377 78.41 58.35 -8.66
N LYS A 378 77.69 58.38 -7.54
CA LYS A 378 76.35 57.77 -7.42
C LYS A 378 75.35 58.36 -8.44
N TYR A 379 75.39 59.67 -8.66
CA TYR A 379 74.56 60.33 -9.67
C TYR A 379 74.97 59.92 -11.10
N ARG A 380 76.27 59.87 -11.39
CA ARG A 380 76.79 59.38 -12.69
C ARG A 380 76.41 57.93 -12.96
N LEU A 381 76.43 57.07 -11.94
CA LEU A 381 76.00 55.67 -12.05
C LEU A 381 74.52 55.57 -12.44
N LYS A 382 73.64 56.41 -11.86
CA LYS A 382 72.23 56.48 -12.28
C LYS A 382 72.09 56.77 -13.77
N LEU A 383 72.82 57.77 -14.27
CA LEU A 383 72.80 58.14 -15.68
C LEU A 383 73.34 57.02 -16.59
N LYS A 384 74.43 56.35 -16.18
CA LYS A 384 75.01 55.22 -16.93
C LYS A 384 74.11 53.99 -16.95
N LEU A 385 73.27 53.81 -15.94
CA LEU A 385 72.32 52.70 -15.81
C LEU A 385 70.92 53.04 -16.35
N ASN A 386 70.77 54.18 -17.05
CA ASN A 386 69.51 54.66 -17.62
C ASN A 386 68.37 54.82 -16.60
N LEU A 387 68.68 55.21 -15.36
CA LEU A 387 67.71 55.47 -14.30
C LEU A 387 67.21 56.91 -14.33
N SER A 388 65.92 57.10 -14.08
CA SER A 388 65.31 58.43 -13.91
C SER A 388 65.75 59.08 -12.59
N LYS A 389 65.46 60.38 -12.42
CA LYS A 389 65.85 61.11 -11.21
C LYS A 389 65.22 60.53 -9.94
N ASP A 390 64.01 59.99 -10.07
CA ASP A 390 63.20 59.48 -8.96
C ASP A 390 63.51 58.02 -8.60
N ASP A 391 64.27 57.31 -9.45
CA ASP A 391 64.65 55.91 -9.19
C ASP A 391 65.75 55.80 -8.13
N ASP A 392 65.60 54.90 -7.15
CA ASP A 392 66.65 54.62 -6.17
C ASP A 392 67.71 53.64 -6.71
N LEU A 393 68.96 54.10 -6.78
CA LEU A 393 70.08 53.31 -7.30
C LEU A 393 70.38 52.09 -6.41
N THR A 394 70.22 52.21 -5.09
CA THR A 394 70.54 51.10 -4.17
C THR A 394 69.55 49.96 -4.35
N SER A 395 68.25 50.28 -4.44
CA SER A 395 67.18 49.32 -4.73
C SER A 395 67.34 48.67 -6.10
N PHE A 396 67.69 49.46 -7.12
CA PHE A 396 67.98 48.93 -8.45
C PHE A 396 69.11 47.90 -8.46
N ILE A 397 70.25 48.22 -7.82
CA ILE A 397 71.40 47.31 -7.76
C ILE A 397 71.05 46.00 -7.01
N LYS A 398 70.29 46.07 -5.92
CA LYS A 398 69.82 44.87 -5.19
C LYS A 398 68.86 44.00 -6.00
N ASN A 399 68.09 44.57 -6.91
CA ASN A 399 67.20 43.80 -7.78
C ASN A 399 67.95 43.03 -8.88
N ILE A 400 69.22 43.33 -9.14
CA ILE A 400 70.04 42.58 -10.11
C ILE A 400 70.54 41.24 -9.53
N THR A 401 70.65 41.17 -8.20
CA THR A 401 71.06 39.95 -7.45
C THR A 401 69.89 39.01 -7.11
N ARG A 402 68.64 39.47 -7.26
CA ARG A 402 67.45 38.60 -7.33
C ARG A 402 67.32 38.03 -8.74
#